data_AF-A0A2N6FRN5-F1
#
_entry.id   AF-A0A2N6FRN5-F1
#
_cell.length_a   1.000
_cell.length_b   1.000
_cell.length_c   1.000
_cell.angle_alpha   90.00
_cell.angle_beta   90.00
_cell.angle_gamma   90.00
#
_symmetry.space_group_name_H-M   'P 1'
#
loop_
_entity.id
_entity.type
_entity.pdbx_description
1 polymer ?
#
loop_
_entity_poly.entity_id
_entity_poly.type
_entity_poly.pdbx_seq_one_letter_code
_entity_poly.pdbx_strand_id
1 'polypeptide(L)'
;MLSLSLVNSATNILVGSITTKVFDAIVTTKLTQKQEKKKWIRDKKLNLFYQLSENILTINCNNIFEKQKTIKELSSKIILLTEDKNLKINLLNYAFILNEYESYKSDINLDQLNHELVQTLSKYIMKL
;
A
#
# COMPACT_ATOMS: atom_id res chain seq x y z
N MET A 1 34.01 16.91 -61.24
CA MET A 1 34.14 16.03 -60.05
C MET A 1 32.99 16.34 -59.10
N LEU A 2 31.86 15.64 -59.24
CA LEU A 2 30.79 15.63 -58.25
C LEU A 2 30.87 14.27 -57.56
N SER A 3 31.65 14.18 -56.49
CA SER A 3 31.80 12.93 -55.75
C SER A 3 31.91 13.19 -54.26
N LEU A 4 30.92 12.65 -53.54
CA LEU A 4 31.01 12.16 -52.15
C LEU A 4 31.31 13.17 -51.03
N SER A 5 30.39 14.13 -50.78
CA SER A 5 30.28 14.71 -49.42
C SER A 5 28.95 14.41 -48.70
N LEU A 6 28.01 13.70 -49.36
CA LEU A 6 26.67 13.45 -48.80
C LEU A 6 26.50 12.12 -48.06
N VAL A 7 27.53 11.28 -47.97
CA VAL A 7 27.38 9.89 -47.44
C VAL A 7 27.68 9.78 -45.93
N ASN A 8 28.39 10.74 -45.31
CA ASN A 8 28.81 10.60 -43.90
C ASN A 8 27.97 11.36 -42.87
N SER A 9 27.02 12.19 -43.29
CA SER A 9 26.21 12.99 -42.35
C SER A 9 24.90 12.30 -41.93
N ALA A 10 24.38 11.36 -42.73
CA ALA A 10 23.12 10.68 -42.44
C ALA A 10 23.28 9.59 -41.36
N THR A 11 24.41 8.88 -41.33
CA THR A 11 24.67 7.79 -40.37
C THR A 11 24.82 8.31 -38.94
N ASN A 12 25.53 9.41 -38.71
CA ASN A 12 25.71 9.98 -37.37
C ASN A 12 24.41 10.60 -36.79
N ILE A 13 23.56 11.18 -37.66
CA ILE A 13 22.27 11.74 -37.25
C ILE A 13 21.25 10.62 -36.97
N LEU A 14 21.24 9.55 -37.78
CA LEU A 14 20.40 8.37 -37.54
C LEU A 14 20.80 7.64 -36.24
N VAL A 15 22.09 7.38 -36.02
CA VAL A 15 22.57 6.72 -34.79
C VAL A 15 22.34 7.58 -33.55
N GLY A 16 22.53 8.91 -33.65
CA GLY A 16 22.18 9.86 -32.59
C GLY A 16 20.69 9.87 -32.25
N SER A 17 19.80 9.82 -33.25
CA SER A 17 18.35 9.79 -33.01
C SER A 17 17.85 8.45 -32.44
N ILE A 18 18.43 7.32 -32.86
CA ILE A 18 18.05 5.99 -32.38
C ILE A 18 18.53 5.78 -30.95
N THR A 19 19.77 6.19 -30.63
CA THR A 19 20.32 6.09 -29.27
C THR A 19 19.57 7.00 -28.29
N THR A 20 19.22 8.22 -28.69
CA THR A 20 18.42 9.14 -27.87
C THR A 20 17.01 8.58 -27.61
N LYS A 21 16.33 8.04 -28.64
CA LYS A 21 15.01 7.41 -28.49
C LYS A 21 15.03 6.18 -27.58
N VAL A 22 16.07 5.35 -27.64
CA VAL A 22 16.22 4.19 -26.76
C VAL A 22 16.50 4.62 -25.33
N PHE A 23 17.34 5.63 -25.12
CA PHE A 23 17.62 6.18 -23.80
C PHE A 23 16.36 6.80 -23.18
N ASP A 24 15.64 7.63 -23.94
CA ASP A 24 14.36 8.21 -23.52
C ASP A 24 13.31 7.14 -23.25
N ALA A 25 13.24 6.08 -24.05
CA ALA A 25 12.35 4.95 -23.81
C ALA A 25 12.71 4.21 -22.51
N ILE A 26 14.00 3.97 -22.22
CA ILE A 26 14.45 3.29 -21.00
C ILE A 26 14.18 4.14 -19.76
N VAL A 27 14.48 5.44 -19.81
CA VAL A 27 14.26 6.38 -18.71
C VAL A 27 12.76 6.54 -18.44
N THR A 28 11.97 6.73 -19.48
CA THR A 28 10.50 6.82 -19.38
C THR A 28 9.93 5.51 -18.84
N THR A 29 10.35 4.35 -19.34
CA THR A 29 9.87 3.04 -18.86
C THR A 29 10.17 2.84 -17.37
N LYS A 30 11.38 3.19 -16.91
CA LYS A 30 11.73 3.11 -15.49
C LYS A 30 10.91 4.08 -14.62
N LEU A 31 10.61 5.28 -15.12
CA LEU A 31 9.79 6.25 -14.42
C LEU A 31 8.33 5.79 -14.33
N THR A 32 7.76 5.32 -15.45
CA THR A 32 6.39 4.77 -15.53
C THR A 32 6.24 3.57 -14.61
N GLN A 33 7.19 2.62 -14.61
CA GLN A 33 7.18 1.47 -13.71
C GLN A 33 7.21 1.88 -12.22
N LYS A 34 7.97 2.92 -11.86
CA LYS A 34 7.98 3.44 -10.48
C LYS A 34 6.63 4.06 -10.10
N GLN A 35 6.02 4.82 -11.01
CA GLN A 35 4.70 5.42 -10.77
C GLN A 35 3.61 4.35 -10.66
N GLU A 36 3.62 3.34 -11.54
CA GLU A 36 2.71 2.19 -11.48
C GLU A 36 2.89 1.40 -10.19
N LYS A 37 4.13 1.11 -9.79
CA LYS A 37 4.40 0.44 -8.50
C LYS A 37 3.86 1.25 -7.33
N LYS A 38 4.04 2.57 -7.32
CA LYS A 38 3.50 3.45 -6.27
C LYS A 38 1.97 3.42 -6.26
N LYS A 39 1.33 3.53 -7.43
CA LYS A 39 -0.13 3.44 -7.57
C LYS A 39 -0.64 2.09 -7.07
N TRP A 40 -0.02 1.00 -7.50
CA TRP A 40 -0.38 -0.36 -7.10
C TRP A 40 -0.26 -0.57 -5.59
N ILE A 41 0.82 -0.11 -4.94
CA ILE A 41 0.97 -0.17 -3.48
C ILE A 41 -0.14 0.62 -2.79
N ARG A 42 -0.45 1.83 -3.27
CA ARG A 42 -1.52 2.67 -2.70
C ARG A 42 -2.88 1.98 -2.82
N ASP A 43 -3.23 1.46 -3.99
CA ASP A 43 -4.51 0.79 -4.22
C ASP A 43 -4.61 -0.48 -3.36
N LYS A 44 -3.51 -1.24 -3.22
CA LYS A 44 -3.45 -2.42 -2.35
C LYS A 44 -3.66 -2.06 -0.88
N LYS A 45 -3.03 -0.98 -0.41
CA LYS A 45 -3.23 -0.44 0.94
C LYS A 45 -4.68 -0.06 1.16
N LEU A 46 -5.27 0.74 0.27
CA LEU A 46 -6.67 1.17 0.37
C LEU A 46 -7.63 -0.01 0.47
N ASN A 47 -7.45 -1.03 -0.38
CA ASN A 47 -8.26 -2.24 -0.31
C ASN A 47 -8.10 -3.01 1.02
N LEU A 48 -6.88 -3.12 1.54
CA LEU A 48 -6.66 -3.77 2.84
C LEU A 48 -7.27 -2.96 4.00
N PHE A 49 -7.16 -1.63 3.98
CA PHE A 49 -7.79 -0.77 4.96
C PHE A 49 -9.31 -0.85 4.92
N TYR A 50 -9.89 -0.90 3.73
CA TYR A 50 -11.33 -1.13 3.53
C TYR A 50 -11.77 -2.44 4.18
N GLN A 51 -11.13 -3.56 3.82
CA GLN A 51 -11.46 -4.88 4.37
C GLN A 51 -11.27 -4.94 5.89
N LEU A 52 -10.22 -4.32 6.42
CA LEU A 52 -9.98 -4.27 7.86
C LEU A 52 -11.08 -3.48 8.55
N SER A 53 -11.43 -2.30 8.02
CA SER A 53 -12.47 -1.44 8.60
C SER A 53 -13.84 -2.13 8.60
N GLU A 54 -14.18 -2.84 7.52
CA GLU A 54 -15.41 -3.64 7.45
C GLU A 54 -15.46 -4.73 8.54
N ASN A 55 -14.34 -5.43 8.76
CA ASN A 55 -14.27 -6.45 9.81
C ASN A 55 -14.29 -5.85 11.23
N ILE A 56 -13.72 -4.67 11.44
CA ILE A 56 -13.81 -3.95 12.73
C ILE A 56 -15.24 -3.47 12.98
N LEU A 57 -15.94 -2.96 11.96
CA LEU A 57 -17.31 -2.46 12.13
C LEU A 57 -18.34 -3.58 12.34
N THR A 58 -18.03 -4.80 11.89
CA THR A 58 -18.94 -5.95 12.00
C THR A 58 -18.60 -6.88 13.15
N ILE A 59 -17.52 -6.62 13.89
CA ILE A 59 -17.15 -7.42 15.04
C ILE A 59 -18.04 -7.10 16.24
N ASN A 60 -18.45 -8.13 16.96
CA ASN A 60 -19.21 -8.04 18.19
C ASN A 60 -18.90 -9.24 19.09
N CYS A 61 -19.45 -9.23 20.30
CA CYS A 61 -19.24 -10.27 21.31
C CYS A 61 -19.60 -11.69 20.84
N ASN A 62 -20.46 -11.83 19.83
CA ASN A 62 -20.96 -13.13 19.35
C ASN A 62 -20.09 -13.71 18.23
N ASN A 63 -19.32 -12.88 17.51
CA ASN A 63 -18.53 -13.30 16.35
C ASN A 63 -17.03 -12.96 16.49
N ILE A 64 -16.59 -12.52 17.66
CA ILE A 64 -15.23 -12.04 17.89
C ILE A 64 -14.17 -13.09 17.55
N PHE A 65 -14.37 -14.35 17.94
CA PHE A 65 -13.44 -15.45 17.67
C PHE A 65 -13.26 -15.71 16.16
N GLU A 66 -14.34 -15.60 15.38
CA GLU A 66 -14.29 -15.75 13.93
C GLU A 66 -13.57 -14.57 13.28
N LYS A 67 -13.95 -13.35 13.66
CA LYS A 67 -13.45 -12.10 13.08
C LYS A 67 -11.99 -11.82 13.44
N GLN A 68 -11.56 -12.22 14.62
CA GLN A 68 -10.20 -12.01 15.12
C GLN A 68 -9.11 -12.55 14.19
N LYS A 69 -9.29 -13.77 13.67
CA LYS A 69 -8.31 -14.38 12.76
C LYS A 69 -8.15 -13.53 11.49
N THR A 70 -9.27 -13.13 10.92
CA THR A 70 -9.33 -12.29 9.71
C THR A 70 -8.71 -10.92 9.95
N ILE A 71 -9.04 -10.28 11.08
CA ILE A 71 -8.47 -8.99 11.48
C ILE A 71 -6.95 -9.11 11.66
N LYS A 72 -6.46 -10.15 12.35
CA LYS A 72 -5.03 -10.38 12.55
C LYS A 72 -4.29 -10.54 11.22
N GLU A 73 -4.88 -11.27 10.28
CA GLU A 73 -4.32 -11.45 8.93
C GLU A 73 -4.26 -10.12 8.17
N LEU A 74 -5.35 -9.36 8.15
CA LEU A 74 -5.42 -8.06 7.47
C LEU A 74 -4.45 -7.04 8.10
N SER A 75 -4.41 -6.97 9.42
CA SER A 75 -3.45 -6.14 10.17
C SER A 75 -2.00 -6.49 9.81
N SER A 76 -1.66 -7.78 9.74
CA SER A 76 -0.31 -8.23 9.37
C SER A 76 0.06 -7.80 7.95
N LYS A 77 -0.86 -7.94 6.99
CA LYS A 77 -0.65 -7.47 5.61
C LYS A 77 -0.44 -5.95 5.55
N ILE A 78 -1.19 -5.18 6.33
CA ILE A 78 -1.03 -3.72 6.40
C ILE A 78 0.32 -3.35 7.01
N ILE A 79 0.72 -4.01 8.11
CA ILE A 79 2.01 -3.80 8.77
C ILE A 79 3.18 -4.01 7.80
N LEU A 80 3.11 -5.03 6.95
CA LEU A 80 4.14 -5.32 5.94
C LEU A 80 4.24 -4.27 4.83
N LEU A 81 3.15 -3.56 4.54
CA LEU A 81 3.09 -2.58 3.45
C LEU A 81 3.29 -1.13 3.92
N THR A 82 3.19 -0.89 5.21
CA THR A 82 3.26 0.45 5.82
C THR A 82 4.60 0.68 6.50
N GLU A 83 5.04 1.94 6.56
CA GLU A 83 6.24 2.36 7.31
C GLU A 83 5.92 3.12 8.60
N ASP A 84 4.67 3.55 8.77
CA ASP A 84 4.22 4.29 9.95
C ASP A 84 4.22 3.40 11.19
N LYS A 85 5.16 3.70 12.10
CA LYS A 85 5.37 2.95 13.34
C LYS A 85 4.15 3.02 14.26
N ASN A 86 3.47 4.17 14.33
CA ASN A 86 2.32 4.35 15.20
C ASN A 86 1.14 3.50 14.72
N LEU A 87 0.91 3.47 13.41
CA LEU A 87 -0.10 2.59 12.83
C LEU A 87 0.24 1.11 13.10
N LYS A 88 1.50 0.69 12.95
CA LYS A 88 1.91 -0.68 13.25
C LYS A 88 1.62 -1.05 14.71
N ILE A 89 1.98 -0.17 15.66
CA ILE A 89 1.74 -0.38 17.09
C ILE A 89 0.23 -0.48 17.37
N ASN A 90 -0.58 0.44 16.82
CA ASN A 90 -2.02 0.43 17.03
C ASN A 90 -2.68 -0.87 16.51
N LEU A 91 -2.25 -1.36 15.34
CA LEU A 91 -2.75 -2.62 14.78
C LEU A 91 -2.34 -3.84 15.62
N LEU A 92 -1.12 -3.87 16.14
CA LEU A 92 -0.64 -4.94 17.01
C LEU A 92 -1.37 -4.93 18.35
N ASN A 93 -1.53 -3.76 18.96
CA ASN A 93 -2.23 -3.60 20.23
C ASN A 93 -3.70 -4.02 20.09
N TYR A 94 -4.38 -3.58 19.03
CA TYR A 94 -5.75 -4.00 18.77
C TYR A 94 -5.87 -5.52 18.59
N ALA A 95 -4.99 -6.13 17.79
CA ALA A 95 -4.99 -7.58 17.62
C ALA A 95 -4.69 -8.34 18.93
N PHE A 96 -3.85 -7.78 19.80
CA PHE A 96 -3.58 -8.32 21.12
C PHE A 96 -4.81 -8.23 22.03
N ILE A 97 -5.45 -7.06 22.12
CA ILE A 97 -6.65 -6.85 22.95
C ILE A 97 -7.78 -7.79 22.51
N LEU A 98 -7.97 -7.99 21.21
CA LEU A 98 -8.93 -8.97 20.72
C LEU A 98 -8.60 -10.40 21.21
N ASN A 99 -7.31 -10.80 21.27
CA ASN A 99 -6.91 -12.15 21.72
C ASN A 99 -7.22 -12.37 23.19
N GLU A 100 -7.09 -11.32 23.97
CA GLU A 100 -7.36 -11.36 25.41
C GLU A 100 -8.83 -11.05 25.74
N TYR A 101 -9.68 -10.78 24.74
CA TYR A 101 -11.02 -10.27 24.97
C TYR A 101 -11.88 -11.15 25.88
N GLU A 102 -11.83 -12.47 25.70
CA GLU A 102 -12.64 -13.38 26.52
C GLU A 102 -12.24 -13.31 28.01
N SER A 103 -10.95 -13.15 28.29
CA SER A 103 -10.39 -13.05 29.64
C SER A 103 -10.75 -11.73 30.34
N TYR A 104 -10.96 -10.65 29.58
CA TYR A 104 -11.18 -9.28 30.10
C TYR A 104 -12.46 -8.65 29.56
N LYS A 105 -13.46 -9.47 29.22
CA LYS A 105 -14.69 -9.03 28.55
C LYS A 105 -15.48 -7.98 29.34
N SER A 106 -15.40 -8.01 30.66
CA SER A 106 -16.01 -7.01 31.56
C SER A 106 -15.34 -5.65 31.51
N ASP A 107 -14.05 -5.62 31.16
CA ASP A 107 -13.18 -4.45 31.29
C ASP A 107 -12.93 -3.79 29.93
N ILE A 108 -13.16 -4.53 28.83
CA ILE A 108 -12.96 -4.06 27.46
C ILE A 108 -14.28 -3.56 26.87
N ASN A 109 -14.34 -2.25 26.62
CA ASN A 109 -15.36 -1.66 25.76
C ASN A 109 -14.99 -1.86 24.28
N LEU A 110 -15.56 -2.89 23.66
CA LEU A 110 -15.26 -3.25 22.26
C LEU A 110 -15.67 -2.15 21.28
N ASP A 111 -16.81 -1.49 21.49
CA ASP A 111 -17.29 -0.43 20.59
C ASP A 111 -16.35 0.78 20.60
N GLN A 112 -15.89 1.18 21.79
CA GLN A 112 -14.89 2.24 21.92
C GLN A 112 -13.57 1.85 21.24
N LEU A 113 -13.07 0.64 21.50
CA LEU A 113 -11.84 0.13 20.90
C LEU A 113 -11.92 0.13 19.37
N ASN A 114 -13.05 -0.34 18.82
CA ASN A 114 -13.33 -0.35 17.39
C ASN A 114 -13.32 1.07 16.82
N HIS A 115 -14.00 2.00 17.52
CA HIS A 115 -14.07 3.40 17.11
C HIS A 115 -12.69 4.06 17.06
N GLU A 116 -11.87 3.87 18.08
CA GLU A 116 -10.50 4.40 18.15
C GLU A 116 -9.62 3.88 17.01
N LEU A 117 -9.71 2.58 16.70
CA LEU A 117 -8.95 2.03 15.58
C LEU A 117 -9.45 2.57 14.23
N VAL A 118 -10.76 2.63 13.99
CA VAL A 118 -11.33 3.19 12.75
C VAL A 118 -10.91 4.65 12.57
N GLN A 119 -10.93 5.47 13.62
CA GLN A 119 -10.42 6.85 13.55
C GLN A 119 -8.93 6.89 13.19
N THR A 120 -8.13 5.99 13.77
CA THR A 120 -6.69 5.88 13.46
C THR A 120 -6.49 5.53 11.99
N LEU A 121 -7.23 4.55 11.46
CA LEU A 121 -7.17 4.15 10.06
C LEU A 121 -7.57 5.30 9.13
N SER A 122 -8.65 6.02 9.45
CA SER A 122 -9.13 7.18 8.68
C SER A 122 -8.05 8.28 8.59
N LYS A 123 -7.44 8.64 9.73
CA LYS A 123 -6.33 9.61 9.77
C LYS A 123 -5.12 9.16 8.94
N TYR A 124 -4.86 7.85 8.87
CA TYR A 124 -3.77 7.33 8.06
C TYR A 124 -4.08 7.37 6.58
N ILE A 125 -5.31 6.99 6.18
CA ILE A 125 -5.74 7.01 4.77
C ILE A 125 -5.69 8.42 4.20
N MET A 126 -6.06 9.44 4.98
CA MET A 126 -5.96 10.84 4.55
C MET A 126 -4.53 11.31 4.24
N LYS A 127 -3.51 10.56 4.66
CA LYS A 127 -2.09 10.86 4.42
C LYS A 127 -1.46 10.07 3.26
N LEU A 128 -2.18 9.10 2.68
CA LEU A 128 -1.71 8.25 1.57
C LEU A 128 -1.75 8.94 0.21
#